data_AF-A0A345GZX9-F1
#
_entry.id   AF-A0A345GZX9-F1
#
_cell.length_a   1.000
_cell.length_b   1.000
_cell.length_c   1.000
_cell.angle_alpha   90.00
_cell.angle_beta   90.00
_cell.angle_gamma   90.00
#
_symmetry.space_group_name_H-M   'P 1'
#
loop_
_entity.id
_entity.type
_entity.pdbx_description
1 polymer ?
#
loop_
_entity_poly.entity_id
_entity_poly.type
_entity_poly.pdbx_seq_one_letter_code
_entity_poly.pdbx_strand_id
1 'polypeptide(L)'
;MLITSSTNTTKKISFTVQTKLLLEAIKYTDIALGTSAKPIPIDSFVSINDSELHEFLSGETIAFQLAPNNDSEDLELELVACNIHNVGQDFNNKFVTVPHPWKNILDVDKESILELPDGSLSIKPENGICSIEVSKGLDDKKLEAYLSYKVIFKTTISIKNRSGKEMLRTFYFVIDPLIKVTSGGKRGGFGIPPVTKYK
;
A
#
# COMPACT_ATOMS: atom_id res chain seq x y z
N MET A 1 18.24 -31.66 -16.69
CA MET A 1 17.00 -31.37 -15.95
C MET A 1 17.17 -29.96 -15.38
N LEU A 2 16.55 -28.96 -16.02
CA LEU A 2 16.73 -27.56 -15.68
C LEU A 2 15.97 -27.25 -14.38
N ILE A 3 16.71 -26.89 -13.33
CA ILE A 3 16.18 -26.27 -12.13
C ILE A 3 15.98 -24.80 -12.47
N THR A 4 14.75 -24.41 -12.83
CA THR A 4 14.38 -22.99 -12.87
C THR A 4 14.04 -22.58 -11.45
N SER A 5 15.01 -22.01 -10.73
CA SER A 5 14.73 -21.29 -9.48
C SER A 5 13.99 -20.00 -9.84
N SER A 6 12.66 -19.98 -9.68
CA SER A 6 11.93 -18.72 -9.68
C SER A 6 12.31 -17.98 -8.39
N THR A 7 13.23 -17.04 -8.48
CA THR A 7 13.46 -16.09 -7.40
C THR A 7 12.21 -15.22 -7.30
N ASN A 8 11.29 -15.53 -6.39
CA ASN A 8 10.19 -14.65 -6.05
C ASN A 8 10.78 -13.35 -5.47
N THR A 9 10.87 -12.30 -6.29
CA THR A 9 11.35 -10.99 -5.86
C THR A 9 10.23 -10.25 -5.16
N THR A 10 10.23 -10.26 -3.83
CA THR A 10 9.33 -9.43 -3.02
C THR A 10 9.79 -7.98 -3.13
N LYS A 11 8.99 -7.14 -3.82
CA LYS A 11 9.18 -5.69 -3.80
C LYS A 11 8.39 -5.11 -2.63
N LYS A 12 9.10 -4.46 -1.72
CA LYS A 12 8.52 -3.84 -0.52
C LYS A 12 8.35 -2.35 -0.74
N ILE A 13 7.12 -1.87 -0.56
CA ILE A 13 6.83 -0.44 -0.48
C ILE A 13 6.89 -0.06 1.00
N SER A 14 7.80 0.85 1.34
CA SER A 14 8.05 1.28 2.71
C SER A 14 7.70 2.75 2.89
N PHE A 15 6.96 3.05 3.94
CA PHE A 15 6.53 4.41 4.28
C PHE A 15 7.28 4.91 5.50
N THR A 16 7.97 6.04 5.38
CA THR A 16 8.60 6.69 6.53
C THR A 16 7.65 7.77 7.04
N VAL A 17 7.10 7.56 8.24
CA VAL A 17 6.25 8.53 8.93
C VAL A 17 7.12 9.44 9.78
N GLN A 18 6.94 10.76 9.68
CA GLN A 18 7.60 11.76 10.51
C GLN A 18 6.97 11.78 11.92
N THR A 19 7.28 10.77 12.74
CA THR A 19 6.60 10.51 14.03
C THR A 19 6.65 11.69 14.98
N LYS A 20 7.76 12.44 15.02
CA LYS A 20 7.88 13.63 15.88
C LYS A 20 6.87 14.71 15.52
N LEU A 21 6.76 15.08 14.25
CA LEU A 21 5.80 16.09 13.79
C LEU A 21 4.36 15.62 13.99
N LEU A 22 4.10 14.32 13.76
CA LEU A 22 2.79 13.74 14.01
C LEU A 22 2.43 13.78 15.50
N LEU A 23 3.39 13.50 16.40
CA LEU A 23 3.19 13.57 17.84
C LEU A 23 2.91 15.00 18.31
N GLU A 24 3.64 15.98 17.79
CA GLU A 24 3.38 17.40 18.04
C GLU A 24 1.98 17.80 17.57
N ALA A 25 1.58 17.39 16.36
CA ALA A 25 0.23 17.65 15.85
C ALA A 25 -0.84 17.04 16.77
N ILE A 26 -0.68 15.79 17.21
CA ILE A 26 -1.63 15.15 18.13
C ILE A 26 -1.71 15.88 19.48
N LYS A 27 -0.58 16.35 20.03
CA LYS A 27 -0.55 17.00 21.35
C LYS A 27 -1.08 18.43 21.32
N TYR A 28 -0.85 19.16 20.24
CA TYR A 28 -1.05 20.62 20.20
C TYR A 28 -2.16 21.07 19.26
N THR A 29 -2.85 20.16 18.57
CA THR A 29 -3.98 20.48 17.69
C THR A 29 -5.19 19.63 18.02
N ASP A 30 -6.38 20.06 17.59
CA ASP A 30 -7.62 19.28 17.71
C ASP A 30 -7.75 18.28 16.54
N ILE A 31 -6.75 17.40 16.40
CA ILE A 31 -6.83 16.31 15.44
C ILE A 31 -7.86 15.30 15.95
N ALA A 32 -8.81 14.94 15.10
CA ALA A 32 -9.78 13.89 15.44
C ALA A 32 -9.05 12.58 15.76
N LEU A 33 -9.71 11.63 16.44
CA LEU A 33 -9.12 10.30 16.69
C LEU A 33 -9.10 9.41 15.42
N GLY A 34 -10.02 9.67 14.49
CA GLY A 34 -10.27 8.74 13.39
C GLY A 34 -10.82 7.40 13.86
N THR A 35 -11.14 6.53 12.91
CA THR A 35 -11.47 5.12 13.16
C THR A 35 -10.86 4.26 12.05
N SER A 36 -10.86 2.93 12.20
CA SER A 36 -10.44 2.05 11.11
C SER A 36 -11.29 2.21 9.83
N ALA A 37 -12.56 2.60 9.97
CA ALA A 37 -13.45 2.87 8.83
C ALA A 37 -13.31 4.29 8.27
N LYS A 38 -12.87 5.26 9.09
CA LYS A 38 -12.65 6.65 8.69
C LYS A 38 -11.35 7.18 9.33
N PRO A 39 -10.19 6.71 8.86
CA PRO A 39 -8.89 7.13 9.37
C PRO A 39 -8.59 8.58 8.95
N ILE A 40 -7.63 9.20 9.65
CA ILE A 40 -7.20 10.57 9.37
C ILE A 40 -6.13 10.53 8.27
N PRO A 41 -6.30 11.25 7.15
CA PRO A 41 -5.25 11.39 6.14
C PRO A 41 -4.07 12.16 6.70
N ILE A 42 -2.86 11.64 6.49
CA ILE A 42 -1.62 12.24 7.00
C ILE A 42 -0.52 12.29 5.95
N ASP A 43 -0.87 12.34 4.67
CA ASP A 43 0.08 12.30 3.55
C ASP A 43 1.19 13.37 3.69
N SER A 44 0.89 14.51 4.33
CA SER A 44 1.86 15.57 4.64
C SER A 44 2.96 15.18 5.67
N PHE A 45 2.75 14.12 6.43
CA PHE A 45 3.69 13.60 7.44
C PHE A 45 4.45 12.37 6.95
N VAL A 46 4.28 11.98 5.69
CA VAL A 46 4.87 10.76 5.12
C VAL A 46 5.86 11.13 4.02
N SER A 47 7.05 10.54 4.10
CA SER A 47 7.99 10.53 2.99
C SER A 47 7.90 9.19 2.28
N ILE A 48 7.58 9.22 0.98
CA ILE A 48 7.64 8.07 0.10
C ILE A 48 9.01 8.09 -0.58
N ASN A 49 9.84 7.10 -0.30
CA ASN A 49 11.21 7.03 -0.81
C ASN A 49 11.31 6.58 -2.28
N ASP A 50 10.20 6.57 -3.02
CA ASP A 50 10.17 6.15 -4.42
C ASP A 50 9.49 7.22 -5.29
N SER A 51 10.21 7.68 -6.30
CA SER A 51 9.76 8.74 -7.23
C SER A 51 8.96 8.19 -8.41
N GLU A 52 8.92 6.88 -8.58
CA GLU A 52 8.25 6.21 -9.71
C GLU A 52 7.04 5.40 -9.24
N LEU A 53 6.03 5.26 -10.11
CA LEU A 53 4.93 4.33 -9.89
C LEU A 53 5.48 2.90 -9.85
N HIS A 54 5.42 2.24 -8.69
CA HIS A 54 5.85 0.85 -8.58
C HIS A 54 5.09 -0.02 -9.57
N GLU A 55 5.84 -0.78 -10.38
CA GLU A 55 5.33 -1.76 -11.33
C GLU A 55 5.60 -3.18 -10.81
N PHE A 56 4.54 -3.98 -10.76
CA PHE A 56 4.57 -5.38 -10.34
C PHE A 56 4.20 -6.33 -11.46
N LEU A 57 4.94 -7.42 -11.56
CA LEU A 57 4.81 -8.47 -12.57
C LEU A 57 4.08 -9.71 -12.03
N SER A 58 3.63 -10.55 -12.96
CA SER A 58 3.12 -11.91 -12.72
C SER A 58 3.95 -12.67 -11.68
N GLY A 59 3.32 -13.14 -10.60
CA GLY A 59 3.97 -13.89 -9.53
C GLY A 59 4.84 -13.07 -8.56
N GLU A 60 4.95 -11.75 -8.72
CA GLU A 60 5.59 -10.90 -7.71
C GLU A 60 4.66 -10.68 -6.50
N THR A 61 5.27 -10.41 -5.35
CA THR A 61 4.53 -10.05 -4.14
C THR A 61 4.57 -8.55 -3.93
N ILE A 62 3.38 -7.95 -3.81
CA ILE A 62 3.20 -6.59 -3.33
C ILE A 62 3.21 -6.65 -1.80
N ALA A 63 4.16 -5.96 -1.16
CA ALA A 63 4.25 -5.90 0.30
C ALA A 63 4.32 -4.46 0.80
N PHE A 64 3.45 -4.11 1.76
CA PHE A 64 3.40 -2.82 2.41
C PHE A 64 3.87 -2.93 3.86
N GLN A 65 4.76 -2.05 4.27
CA GLN A 65 5.25 -1.98 5.64
C GLN A 65 5.52 -0.52 6.07
N LEU A 66 5.38 -0.25 7.35
CA LEU A 66 5.88 0.99 7.95
C LEU A 66 7.40 0.85 8.13
N ALA A 67 8.16 1.84 7.65
CA ALA A 67 9.59 1.86 7.89
C ALA A 67 9.84 2.20 9.37
N PRO A 68 10.85 1.58 10.01
CA PRO A 68 11.27 2.00 11.34
C PRO A 68 11.71 3.47 11.28
N ASN A 69 11.26 4.26 12.27
CA ASN A 69 11.81 5.60 12.44
C ASN A 69 13.06 5.53 13.33
N ASN A 70 14.05 6.37 13.05
CA ASN A 70 15.31 6.43 13.80
C ASN A 70 15.29 7.54 14.88
N ASP A 71 14.14 8.20 15.10
CA ASP A 71 14.01 9.35 16.01
C ASP A 71 13.58 8.90 17.42
N SER A 72 14.28 9.36 18.46
CA SER A 72 14.17 8.86 19.84
C SER A 72 12.89 9.22 20.61
N GLU A 73 11.87 9.81 19.97
CA GLU A 73 10.54 10.06 20.54
C GLU A 73 9.50 9.27 19.74
N ASP A 74 9.58 7.95 19.87
CA ASP A 74 8.82 7.02 19.04
C ASP A 74 7.34 6.99 19.42
N LEU A 75 6.51 7.56 18.53
CA LEU A 75 5.16 7.03 18.36
C LEU A 75 5.29 5.58 17.91
N GLU A 76 4.86 4.64 18.75
CA GLU A 76 4.70 3.26 18.32
C GLU A 76 3.56 3.20 17.31
N LEU A 77 3.90 2.84 16.06
CA LEU A 77 2.95 2.71 14.97
C LEU A 77 2.68 1.23 14.69
N GLU A 78 1.40 0.86 14.71
CA GLU A 78 0.94 -0.50 14.40
C GLU A 78 0.16 -0.48 13.10
N LEU A 79 0.61 -1.25 12.11
CA LEU A 79 -0.14 -1.46 10.86
C LEU A 79 -1.44 -2.23 11.16
N VAL A 80 -2.56 -1.75 10.65
CA VAL A 80 -3.90 -2.32 10.91
C VAL A 80 -4.43 -3.08 9.71
N ALA A 81 -4.39 -2.46 8.53
CA ALA A 81 -4.88 -3.04 7.28
C ALA A 81 -4.31 -2.31 6.07
N CYS A 82 -4.31 -2.97 4.92
CA CYS A 82 -4.02 -2.34 3.64
C CYS A 82 -5.17 -2.61 2.69
N ASN A 83 -5.89 -1.56 2.29
CA ASN A 83 -7.04 -1.69 1.41
C ASN A 83 -6.64 -1.39 -0.02
N ILE A 84 -6.84 -2.31 -0.95
CA ILE A 84 -6.53 -2.15 -2.37
C ILE A 84 -7.82 -1.96 -3.15
N HIS A 85 -7.85 -0.94 -4.00
CA HIS A 85 -8.93 -0.68 -4.95
C HIS A 85 -8.36 -0.68 -6.36
N ASN A 86 -9.05 -1.30 -7.29
CA ASN A 86 -8.68 -1.19 -8.69
C ASN A 86 -9.36 0.04 -9.27
N VAL A 87 -8.55 1.01 -9.69
CA VAL A 87 -8.98 2.29 -10.25
C VAL A 87 -8.84 2.34 -11.78
N GLY A 88 -8.45 1.22 -12.40
CA GLY A 88 -8.40 1.09 -13.86
C GLY A 88 -9.77 1.21 -14.49
N GLN A 89 -9.88 2.00 -15.56
CA GLN A 89 -11.14 2.19 -16.28
C GLN A 89 -11.76 0.86 -16.75
N ASP A 90 -10.92 -0.07 -17.23
CA ASP A 90 -11.36 -1.39 -17.67
C ASP A 90 -11.94 -2.25 -16.55
N PHE A 91 -11.46 -2.09 -15.31
CA PHE A 91 -12.01 -2.81 -14.16
C PHE A 91 -13.35 -2.21 -13.75
N ASN A 92 -13.41 -0.88 -13.62
CA ASN A 92 -14.65 -0.17 -13.26
C ASN A 92 -15.78 -0.42 -14.25
N ASN A 93 -15.47 -0.55 -15.54
CA ASN A 93 -16.45 -0.86 -16.59
C ASN A 93 -16.89 -2.34 -16.60
N LYS A 94 -16.12 -3.27 -16.01
CA LYS A 94 -16.38 -4.72 -16.00
C LYS A 94 -16.88 -5.25 -14.65
N PHE A 95 -16.79 -4.47 -13.58
CA PHE A 95 -17.15 -4.89 -12.22
C PHE A 95 -18.60 -5.36 -12.08
N VAL A 96 -19.51 -4.92 -12.96
CA VAL A 96 -20.91 -5.34 -12.97
C VAL A 96 -21.13 -6.72 -13.60
N THR A 97 -20.16 -7.26 -14.35
CA THR A 97 -20.39 -8.44 -15.21
C THR A 97 -19.48 -9.64 -14.96
N VAL A 98 -18.40 -9.51 -14.18
CA VAL A 98 -17.44 -10.60 -13.94
C VAL A 98 -17.48 -11.07 -12.49
N PRO A 99 -17.82 -12.36 -12.22
CA PRO A 99 -17.67 -12.96 -10.90
C PRO A 99 -16.19 -12.98 -10.46
N HIS A 100 -15.89 -12.50 -9.26
CA HIS A 100 -14.55 -12.48 -8.63
C HIS A 100 -13.43 -11.87 -9.51
N PRO A 101 -13.54 -10.59 -9.89
CA PRO A 101 -12.62 -9.97 -10.85
C PRO A 101 -11.18 -9.90 -10.33
N TRP A 102 -10.99 -9.95 -9.00
CA TRP A 102 -9.68 -9.94 -8.35
C TRP A 102 -8.83 -11.18 -8.60
N LYS A 103 -9.43 -12.38 -8.75
CA LYS A 103 -8.66 -13.62 -9.00
C LYS A 103 -7.81 -13.56 -10.27
N ASN A 104 -8.22 -12.73 -11.22
CA ASN A 104 -7.49 -12.51 -12.46
C ASN A 104 -6.27 -11.59 -12.30
N ILE A 105 -6.08 -10.94 -11.16
CA ILE A 105 -5.02 -9.94 -10.93
C ILE A 105 -4.17 -10.33 -9.72
N LEU A 106 -4.82 -10.75 -8.64
CA LEU A 106 -4.23 -11.03 -7.34
C LEU A 106 -4.68 -12.40 -6.82
N ASP A 107 -3.79 -13.06 -6.09
CA ASP A 107 -4.10 -14.26 -5.32
C ASP A 107 -4.84 -13.87 -4.04
N VAL A 108 -6.17 -14.00 -4.08
CA VAL A 108 -7.09 -13.59 -3.00
C VAL A 108 -7.56 -14.73 -2.12
N ASP A 109 -7.13 -15.97 -2.37
CA ASP A 109 -7.60 -17.16 -1.64
C ASP A 109 -6.87 -17.38 -0.30
N LYS A 110 -6.36 -16.30 0.32
CA LYS A 110 -5.64 -16.31 1.61
C LYS A 110 -6.55 -15.82 2.74
N GLU A 111 -6.45 -16.42 3.93
CA GLU A 111 -7.22 -16.03 5.12
C GLU A 111 -6.97 -14.57 5.57
N SER A 112 -5.83 -13.99 5.20
CA SER A 112 -5.49 -12.60 5.48
C SER A 112 -6.13 -11.59 4.49
N ILE A 113 -6.90 -12.05 3.51
CA ILE A 113 -7.53 -11.20 2.49
C ILE A 113 -9.05 -11.29 2.62
N LEU A 114 -9.69 -10.12 2.69
CA LEU A 114 -11.14 -9.98 2.73
C LEU A 114 -11.62 -9.08 1.60
N GLU A 115 -12.54 -9.58 0.77
CA GLU A 115 -13.26 -8.74 -0.20
C GLU A 115 -14.37 -7.96 0.52
N LEU A 116 -14.32 -6.63 0.41
CA LEU A 116 -15.27 -5.73 1.05
C LEU A 116 -16.48 -5.47 0.14
N PRO A 117 -17.64 -5.05 0.70
CA PRO A 117 -18.85 -4.80 -0.08
C PRO A 117 -18.73 -3.72 -1.17
N ASP A 118 -17.75 -2.83 -1.05
CA ASP A 118 -17.43 -1.80 -2.04
C ASP A 118 -16.55 -2.33 -3.20
N GLY A 119 -16.22 -3.62 -3.18
CA GLY A 119 -15.39 -4.27 -4.18
C GLY A 119 -13.89 -4.11 -3.96
N SER A 120 -13.46 -3.48 -2.88
CA SER A 120 -12.05 -3.40 -2.50
C SER A 120 -11.57 -4.66 -1.78
N LEU A 121 -10.26 -4.87 -1.72
CA LEU A 121 -9.64 -5.93 -0.92
C LEU A 121 -9.03 -5.32 0.33
N SER A 122 -9.37 -5.84 1.50
CA SER A 122 -8.70 -5.54 2.77
C SER A 122 -7.68 -6.64 3.09
N ILE A 123 -6.42 -6.26 3.21
CA ILE A 123 -5.32 -7.17 3.55
C ILE A 123 -4.96 -6.94 5.02
N LYS A 124 -5.06 -8.00 5.82
CA LYS A 124 -4.62 -8.02 7.21
C LYS A 124 -3.09 -8.15 7.26
N PRO A 125 -2.40 -7.38 8.12
CA PRO A 125 -0.97 -7.51 8.28
C PRO A 125 -0.61 -8.80 9.04
N GLU A 126 0.46 -9.44 8.59
CA GLU A 126 1.12 -10.55 9.25
C GLU A 126 2.53 -10.09 9.63
N ASN A 127 2.86 -10.10 10.92
CA ASN A 127 4.13 -9.59 11.45
C ASN A 127 4.47 -8.15 11.00
N GLY A 128 3.45 -7.27 10.99
CA GLY A 128 3.62 -5.86 10.60
C GLY A 128 3.72 -5.60 9.10
N ILE A 129 3.44 -6.60 8.26
CA ILE A 129 3.50 -6.50 6.80
C ILE A 129 2.16 -6.92 6.20
N CYS A 130 1.53 -6.06 5.40
CA CYS A 130 0.47 -6.49 4.50
C CYS A 130 1.11 -7.02 3.23
N SER A 131 0.75 -8.23 2.78
CA SER A 131 1.26 -8.73 1.50
C SER A 131 0.19 -9.44 0.68
N ILE A 132 0.30 -9.31 -0.63
CA ILE A 132 -0.57 -9.97 -1.61
C ILE A 132 0.24 -10.35 -2.83
N GLU A 133 0.01 -11.55 -3.37
CA GLU A 133 0.72 -12.05 -4.55
C GLU A 133 -0.05 -11.66 -5.80
N VAL A 134 0.67 -11.23 -6.83
CA VAL A 134 0.12 -11.01 -8.17
C VAL A 134 -0.11 -12.39 -8.81
N SER A 135 -1.31 -12.63 -9.33
CA SER A 135 -1.68 -13.92 -9.92
C SER A 135 -0.65 -14.38 -10.95
N LYS A 136 -0.31 -15.67 -10.93
CA LYS A 136 0.57 -16.28 -11.94
C LYS A 136 -0.14 -16.48 -13.27
N GLY A 137 0.62 -16.52 -14.36
CA GLY A 137 0.08 -16.75 -15.70
C GLY A 137 -0.57 -15.51 -16.31
N LEU A 138 -0.20 -14.32 -15.82
CA LEU A 138 -0.58 -13.05 -16.42
C LEU A 138 0.20 -12.75 -17.70
N ASP A 139 1.36 -13.36 -17.91
CA ASP A 139 2.26 -12.99 -19.01
C ASP A 139 1.66 -13.27 -20.41
N ASP A 140 0.70 -14.19 -20.49
CA ASP A 140 -0.03 -14.53 -21.72
C ASP A 140 -1.25 -13.62 -21.97
N LYS A 141 -1.65 -12.83 -20.97
CA LYS A 141 -2.78 -11.91 -21.03
C LYS A 141 -2.21 -10.49 -21.02
N LYS A 142 -2.45 -9.67 -22.04
CA LYS A 142 -2.14 -8.23 -21.97
C LYS A 142 -2.99 -7.59 -20.85
N LEU A 143 -2.49 -7.60 -19.61
CA LEU A 143 -3.17 -7.08 -18.44
C LEU A 143 -2.41 -5.85 -17.96
N GLU A 144 -3.12 -4.74 -17.88
CA GLU A 144 -2.69 -3.53 -17.23
C GLU A 144 -3.77 -3.16 -16.20
N ALA A 145 -3.38 -3.12 -14.92
CA ALA A 145 -4.27 -2.75 -13.84
C ALA A 145 -3.64 -1.61 -13.04
N TYR A 146 -4.45 -0.60 -12.71
CA TYR A 146 -4.05 0.50 -11.87
C TYR A 146 -4.72 0.31 -10.51
N LEU A 147 -3.92 0.22 -9.45
CA LEU A 147 -4.44 -0.04 -8.12
C LEU A 147 -4.14 1.18 -7.23
N SER A 148 -5.17 1.74 -6.60
CA SER A 148 -4.96 2.61 -5.43
C SER A 148 -4.92 1.75 -4.19
N TYR A 149 -4.18 2.20 -3.18
CA TYR A 149 -4.13 1.48 -1.93
C TYR A 149 -4.06 2.43 -0.73
N LYS A 150 -4.73 2.02 0.34
CA LYS A 150 -4.79 2.75 1.60
C LYS A 150 -4.06 1.95 2.67
N VAL A 151 -2.99 2.51 3.20
CA VAL A 151 -2.24 1.92 4.31
C VAL A 151 -2.80 2.48 5.61
N ILE A 152 -3.56 1.67 6.34
CA ILE A 152 -4.22 2.07 7.59
C ILE A 152 -3.36 1.58 8.76
N PHE A 153 -3.00 2.51 9.64
CA PHE A 153 -2.24 2.19 10.84
C PHE A 153 -2.77 2.98 12.03
N LYS A 154 -2.34 2.61 13.23
CA LYS A 154 -2.76 3.28 14.46
C LYS A 154 -1.58 3.55 15.37
N THR A 155 -1.77 4.46 16.30
CA THR A 155 -0.91 4.65 17.46
C THR A 155 -1.75 4.83 18.70
N THR A 156 -1.23 4.44 19.86
CA THR A 156 -1.89 4.68 21.15
C THR A 156 -0.97 5.48 22.04
N ILE A 157 -1.43 6.65 22.48
CA ILE A 157 -0.65 7.52 23.36
C ILE A 157 -1.41 7.87 24.63
N SER A 158 -0.66 8.14 25.70
CA SER A 158 -1.20 8.69 26.94
C SER A 158 -1.35 10.21 26.81
N ILE A 159 -2.57 10.72 26.99
CA ILE A 159 -2.87 12.15 26.99
C ILE A 159 -3.50 12.52 28.33
N LYS A 160 -3.05 13.63 28.92
CA LYS A 160 -3.68 14.19 30.12
C LYS A 160 -4.97 14.92 29.73
N ASN A 161 -6.07 14.54 30.35
CA ASN A 161 -7.33 15.25 30.20
C ASN A 161 -7.32 16.57 31.01
N ARG A 162 -8.42 17.33 30.94
CA ARG A 162 -8.58 18.59 31.70
C ARG A 162 -8.53 18.42 33.22
N SER A 163 -8.76 17.22 33.74
CA SER A 163 -8.64 16.91 35.17
C SER A 163 -7.23 16.43 35.56
N GLY A 164 -6.25 16.52 34.65
CA GLY A 164 -4.88 16.06 34.86
C GLY A 164 -4.70 14.54 34.87
N LYS A 165 -5.77 13.77 34.63
CA LYS A 165 -5.73 12.31 34.59
C LYS A 165 -5.24 11.84 33.23
N GLU A 166 -4.30 10.91 33.24
CA GLU A 166 -3.83 10.25 32.02
C GLU A 166 -4.89 9.30 31.46
N MET A 167 -5.12 9.40 30.16
CA MET A 167 -6.03 8.55 29.41
C MET A 167 -5.33 8.10 28.13
N LEU A 168 -5.36 6.80 27.86
CA LEU A 168 -4.91 6.26 26.59
C LEU A 168 -5.91 6.64 25.50
N ARG A 169 -5.40 7.15 24.39
CA ARG A 169 -6.18 7.43 23.19
C ARG A 169 -5.52 6.77 21.99
N THR A 170 -6.33 6.06 21.21
CA THR A 170 -5.92 5.43 19.96
C THR A 170 -6.32 6.32 18.80
N PHE A 171 -5.37 6.59 17.92
CA PHE A 171 -5.56 7.36 16.69
C PHE A 171 -5.39 6.44 15.49
N TYR A 172 -6.24 6.59 14.48
CA TYR A 172 -6.17 5.84 13.23
C TYR A 172 -5.80 6.78 12.08
N PHE A 173 -4.78 6.39 11.32
CA PHE A 173 -4.20 7.16 10.23
C PHE A 173 -4.23 6.38 8.92
N VAL A 174 -4.21 7.10 7.81
CA VAL A 174 -4.13 6.53 6.46
C VAL A 174 -3.14 7.27 5.58
N ILE A 175 -2.46 6.50 4.75
CA ILE A 175 -1.67 6.96 3.60
C ILE A 175 -2.41 6.46 2.34
N ASP A 176 -2.67 7.32 1.36
CA ASP A 176 -3.46 6.97 0.15
C ASP A 176 -2.68 7.14 -1.19
N PRO A 177 -1.61 6.35 -1.40
CA PRO A 177 -0.82 6.33 -2.65
C PRO A 177 -1.41 5.47 -3.79
N LEU A 178 -0.76 5.51 -4.97
CA LEU A 178 -1.14 4.79 -6.20
C LEU A 178 -0.02 3.85 -6.70
N ILE A 179 -0.36 2.67 -7.24
CA ILE A 179 0.56 1.73 -7.91
C ILE A 179 0.03 1.23 -9.27
N LYS A 180 0.92 0.66 -10.08
CA LYS A 180 0.60 0.03 -11.38
C LYS A 180 0.97 -1.46 -11.37
N VAL A 181 0.14 -2.31 -11.96
CA VAL A 181 0.40 -3.75 -12.14
C VAL A 181 0.34 -4.08 -13.63
N THR A 182 1.33 -4.81 -14.15
CA THR A 182 1.41 -5.16 -15.57
C THR A 182 1.80 -6.62 -15.77
N SER A 183 1.23 -7.25 -16.80
CA SER A 183 1.80 -8.45 -17.42
C SER A 183 3.08 -8.04 -18.16
N GLY A 184 4.24 -8.57 -17.82
CA GLY A 184 5.53 -7.95 -18.17
C GLY A 184 5.77 -7.67 -19.67
N GLY A 185 6.45 -6.56 -19.94
CA GLY A 185 7.29 -6.40 -21.13
C GLY A 185 8.74 -6.56 -20.72
N LYS A 186 9.56 -7.25 -21.52
CA LYS A 186 11.03 -7.25 -21.37
C LYS A 186 11.49 -5.82 -21.04
N ARG A 187 12.34 -5.64 -20.03
CA ARG A 187 13.17 -4.43 -19.91
C ARG A 187 14.01 -4.32 -21.20
N GLY A 188 13.44 -3.72 -22.24
CA GLY A 188 14.20 -3.18 -23.34
C GLY A 188 15.06 -2.09 -22.72
N GLY A 189 16.38 -2.25 -22.77
CA GLY A 189 17.29 -1.17 -22.45
C GLY A 189 16.81 0.09 -23.15
N PHE A 190 16.82 1.22 -22.44
CA PHE A 190 16.59 2.53 -23.02
C PHE A 190 17.49 2.66 -24.26
N GLY A 191 16.91 2.43 -25.43
CA GLY A 191 17.49 2.81 -26.69
C GLY A 191 17.52 4.32 -26.66
N ILE A 192 18.72 4.87 -26.46
CA ILE A 192 19.02 6.28 -26.71
C ILE A 192 18.41 6.59 -28.08
N PRO A 193 17.44 7.51 -28.21
CA PRO A 193 16.93 7.87 -29.51
C PRO A 193 18.10 8.44 -30.33
N PRO A 194 18.27 8.05 -31.61
CA PRO A 194 19.33 8.59 -32.43
C PRO A 194 19.16 10.11 -32.50
N VAL A 195 20.22 10.81 -32.09
CA VAL A 195 20.31 12.27 -32.18
C VAL A 195 20.15 12.66 -33.64
N THR A 196 19.00 13.23 -33.99
CA THR A 196 18.80 13.90 -35.26
C THR A 196 19.73 15.11 -35.30
N LYS A 197 20.89 14.96 -35.96
CA LYS A 197 21.76 16.10 -36.27
C LYS A 197 21.04 16.96 -37.29
N TYR A 198 20.54 18.12 -36.85
CA TYR A 198 20.26 19.22 -37.75
C TYR A 198 21.59 19.82 -38.20
N LYS A 199 21.90 19.68 -39.49
CA LYS A 199 22.70 20.61 -40.30
C LYS A 199 22.17 20.58 -41.73
#